data_AF-A0A5E4J3N9-F1
#
_entry.id   AF-A0A5E4J3N9-F1
#
_cell.length_a   1.000
_cell.length_b   1.000
_cell.length_c   1.000
_cell.angle_alpha   90.00
_cell.angle_beta   90.00
_cell.angle_gamma   90.00
#
_symmetry.space_group_name_H-M   'P 1'
#
loop_
_entity.id
_entity.type
_entity.pdbx_description
1 polymer ?
#
loop_
_entity_poly.entity_id
_entity_poly.type
_entity_poly.pdbx_seq_one_letter_code
_entity_poly.pdbx_strand_id
1 'polypeptide(L)'
;MDSEACSKSGENANGLEEDLRSETLKWQKRARELFCRLSGDEPMLENISAYIRDSQFFLDNGDLIRAFEAVIWAWAWMEIGLEKGMLKQ
;
A
#
# COMPACT_ATOMS: atom_id res chain seq x y z
N MET A 1 -15.30 17.75 43.67
CA MET A 1 -14.01 18.40 43.31
C MET A 1 -13.49 17.53 42.20
N ASP A 2 -14.06 17.74 41.02
CA ASP A 2 -14.03 16.80 39.92
C ASP A 2 -13.66 17.53 38.65
N SER A 3 -13.08 16.77 37.72
CA SER A 3 -12.77 17.14 36.34
C SER A 3 -11.41 17.79 36.11
N GLU A 4 -10.38 16.96 35.98
CA GLU A 4 -9.30 17.22 35.01
C GLU A 4 -8.66 15.89 34.56
N ALA A 5 -9.38 15.16 33.70
CA ALA A 5 -8.80 14.05 32.95
C ALA A 5 -9.63 13.76 31.68
N CYS A 6 -9.55 14.60 30.67
CA CYS A 6 -9.88 14.21 29.30
C CYS A 6 -9.35 15.24 28.30
N SER A 7 -8.28 14.91 27.58
CA SER A 7 -8.00 15.32 26.18
C SER A 7 -6.51 15.23 25.87
N LYS A 8 -6.04 14.05 25.44
CA LYS A 8 -4.76 13.89 24.71
C LYS A 8 -4.84 12.83 23.59
N SER A 9 -6.03 12.53 23.08
CA SER A 9 -6.24 11.49 22.06
C SER A 9 -6.32 12.01 20.61
N GLY A 10 -6.32 13.33 20.39
CA GLY A 10 -6.54 13.93 19.05
C GLY A 10 -5.30 14.20 18.20
N GLU A 11 -4.14 14.52 18.78
CA GLU A 11 -2.96 14.94 18.00
C GLU A 11 -2.22 13.78 17.31
N ASN A 12 -2.19 12.59 17.93
CA ASN A 12 -1.47 11.43 17.37
C ASN A 12 -2.20 10.74 16.21
N ALA A 13 -3.54 10.81 16.18
CA ALA A 13 -4.35 10.14 15.15
C ALA A 13 -4.19 10.80 13.77
N ASN A 14 -4.11 12.14 13.74
CA ASN A 14 -3.92 12.89 12.50
C ASN A 14 -2.55 12.60 11.86
N GLY A 15 -1.50 12.47 12.68
CA GLY A 15 -0.16 12.11 12.17
C GLY A 15 -0.13 10.72 11.55
N LEU A 16 -0.74 9.73 12.21
CA LEU A 16 -0.81 8.36 11.67
C LEU A 16 -1.60 8.27 10.37
N GLU A 17 -2.71 9.01 10.26
CA GLU A 17 -3.51 9.08 9.04
C GLU A 17 -2.71 9.66 7.87
N GLU A 18 -2.03 10.78 8.11
CA GLU A 18 -1.17 11.44 7.12
C GLU A 18 0.00 10.54 6.70
N ASP A 19 0.65 9.87 7.66
CA ASP A 19 1.75 8.94 7.41
C ASP A 19 1.30 7.75 6.55
N LEU A 20 0.18 7.11 6.91
CA LEU A 20 -0.37 5.99 6.14
C LEU A 20 -0.74 6.43 4.71
N ARG A 21 -1.36 7.59 4.56
CA ARG A 21 -1.71 8.13 3.24
C ARG A 21 -0.47 8.43 2.41
N SER A 22 0.52 9.08 3.01
CA SER A 22 1.80 9.44 2.36
C SER A 22 2.57 8.20 1.91
N GLU A 23 2.74 7.22 2.79
CA GLU A 23 3.43 5.97 2.46
C GLU A 23 2.66 5.16 1.42
N THR A 24 1.32 5.09 1.51
CA THR A 24 0.50 4.42 0.49
C THR A 24 0.72 5.03 -0.89
N LEU A 25 0.63 6.35 -1.02
CA LEU A 25 0.84 7.05 -2.31
C LEU A 25 2.25 6.83 -2.87
N LYS A 26 3.27 6.92 -2.01
CA LYS A 26 4.67 6.68 -2.36
C LYS A 26 4.88 5.27 -2.89
N TRP A 27 4.38 4.26 -2.19
CA TRP A 27 4.53 2.86 -2.59
C TRP A 27 3.69 2.53 -3.82
N GLN A 28 2.49 3.10 -3.98
CA GLN A 28 1.68 2.86 -5.17
C GLN A 28 2.37 3.43 -6.43
N LYS A 29 2.99 4.62 -6.31
CA LYS A 29 3.77 5.20 -7.41
C LYS A 29 4.92 4.27 -7.81
N ARG A 30 5.73 3.83 -6.84
CA ARG A 30 6.84 2.89 -7.08
C ARG A 30 6.36 1.58 -7.69
N ALA A 31 5.26 1.03 -7.17
CA ALA A 31 4.68 -0.23 -7.63
C ALA A 31 4.23 -0.13 -9.10
N ARG A 32 3.52 0.94 -9.47
CA ARG A 32 3.10 1.19 -10.86
C ARG A 32 4.29 1.35 -11.80
N GLU A 33 5.31 2.12 -11.40
CA GLU A 33 6.52 2.33 -12.20
C GLU A 33 7.34 1.04 -12.40
N LEU A 34 7.41 0.18 -11.38
CA LEU A 34 8.03 -1.13 -11.52
C LEU A 34 7.19 -2.04 -12.41
N PHE A 35 5.89 -2.18 -12.14
CA PHE A 35 4.98 -3.05 -12.87
C PHE A 35 4.99 -2.82 -14.39
N CYS A 36 5.03 -1.56 -14.85
CA CYS A 36 5.10 -1.24 -16.28
C CYS A 36 6.35 -1.80 -17.00
N ARG A 37 7.38 -2.21 -16.26
CA ARG A 37 8.62 -2.78 -16.79
C ARG A 37 8.70 -4.29 -16.57
N LEU A 38 7.76 -4.89 -15.85
CA LEU A 38 7.79 -6.31 -15.54
C LEU A 38 7.19 -7.14 -16.67
N SER A 39 7.76 -8.31 -16.88
CA SER A 39 7.23 -9.39 -17.72
C SER A 39 7.52 -10.74 -17.05
N GLY A 40 6.82 -11.81 -17.44
CA GLY A 40 7.06 -13.14 -16.89
C GLY A 40 5.77 -13.92 -16.65
N ASP A 41 5.65 -14.52 -15.47
CA ASP A 41 4.49 -15.31 -15.07
C ASP A 41 3.20 -14.46 -15.05
N GLU A 42 2.29 -14.72 -16.00
CA GLU A 42 1.05 -13.97 -16.15
C GLU A 42 0.14 -14.02 -14.92
N PRO A 43 -0.10 -15.18 -14.26
CA PRO A 43 -0.89 -15.22 -13.02
C PRO A 43 -0.30 -14.34 -11.90
N MET A 44 1.02 -14.29 -11.78
CA MET A 44 1.69 -13.39 -10.84
C MET A 44 1.49 -11.91 -11.21
N LEU A 45 1.62 -11.56 -12.49
CA LEU A 45 1.35 -10.19 -12.98
C LEU A 45 -0.10 -9.78 -12.75
N GLU A 46 -1.06 -10.68 -12.98
CA GLU A 46 -2.48 -10.46 -12.69
C GLU A 46 -2.72 -10.17 -11.21
N ASN A 47 -2.11 -10.95 -10.31
CA ASN A 47 -2.19 -10.73 -8.87
C ASN A 47 -1.61 -9.38 -8.44
N ILE A 48 -0.41 -9.04 -8.94
CA ILE A 48 0.22 -7.74 -8.67
C ILE A 48 -0.70 -6.60 -9.14
N SER A 49 -1.24 -6.72 -10.35
CA SER A 49 -2.16 -5.74 -10.92
C SER A 49 -3.44 -5.60 -10.09
N ALA A 50 -3.99 -6.70 -9.59
CA ALA A 50 -5.14 -6.71 -8.69
C ALA A 50 -4.85 -5.93 -7.40
N TYR A 51 -3.75 -6.23 -6.71
CA TYR A 51 -3.37 -5.53 -5.48
C TYR A 51 -3.09 -4.04 -5.69
N ILE A 52 -2.51 -3.62 -6.83
CA ILE A 52 -2.35 -2.20 -7.17
C ILE A 52 -3.71 -1.52 -7.33
N ARG A 53 -4.68 -2.16 -7.99
CA ARG A 53 -6.04 -1.64 -8.15
C ARG A 53 -6.78 -1.58 -6.82
N ASP A 54 -6.68 -2.62 -6.00
CA ASP A 54 -7.31 -2.68 -4.69
C ASP A 54 -6.76 -1.59 -3.76
N SER A 55 -5.44 -1.36 -3.78
CA SER A 55 -4.83 -0.27 -3.04
C SER A 55 -5.41 1.09 -3.43
N GLN A 56 -5.61 1.35 -4.73
CA GLN A 56 -6.24 2.58 -5.20
C GLN A 56 -7.71 2.67 -4.74
N PHE A 57 -8.46 1.58 -4.88
CA PHE A 57 -9.85 1.51 -4.45
C PHE A 57 -10.03 1.79 -2.96
N PHE A 58 -9.22 1.19 -2.10
CA PHE A 58 -9.27 1.43 -0.66
C PHE A 58 -8.85 2.86 -0.30
N LEU A 59 -7.83 3.39 -0.98
CA LEU A 59 -7.38 4.77 -0.78
C LEU A 59 -8.48 5.79 -1.12
N ASP A 60 -9.15 5.60 -2.26
CA ASP A 60 -10.24 6.48 -2.72
C ASP A 60 -11.45 6.45 -1.77
N ASN A 61 -11.65 5.34 -1.06
CA ASN A 61 -12.70 5.17 -0.06
C ASN A 61 -12.28 5.58 1.38
N GLY A 62 -11.02 6.02 1.58
CA GLY A 62 -10.50 6.39 2.89
C GLY A 62 -10.13 5.22 3.80
N ASP A 63 -10.10 3.98 3.29
CA ASP A 63 -9.66 2.80 4.03
C ASP A 63 -8.13 2.68 3.95
N LEU A 64 -7.43 3.54 4.71
CA LEU A 64 -5.98 3.70 4.63
C LEU A 64 -5.19 2.45 5.03
N ILE A 65 -5.73 1.65 5.98
CA ILE A 65 -5.08 0.42 6.43
C ILE A 65 -5.06 -0.59 5.28
N ARG A 66 -6.22 -0.84 4.64
CA ARG A 66 -6.29 -1.79 3.53
C ARG A 66 -5.60 -1.26 2.27
N ALA A 67 -5.61 0.06 2.07
CA ALA A 67 -4.87 0.68 0.98
C ALA A 67 -3.36 0.43 1.10
N PHE A 68 -2.81 0.64 2.30
CA PHE A 68 -1.41 0.38 2.60
C PHE A 68 -1.08 -1.12 2.51
N GLU A 69 -1.90 -1.98 3.12
CA GLU A 69 -1.73 -3.43 3.07
C GLU A 69 -1.68 -3.94 1.62
N ALA A 70 -2.63 -3.54 0.78
CA ALA A 70 -2.71 -4.01 -0.60
C ALA A 70 -1.47 -3.61 -1.43
N VAL A 71 -0.94 -2.39 -1.26
CA VAL A 71 0.28 -2.00 -1.99
C VAL A 71 1.53 -2.73 -1.51
N ILE A 72 1.62 -3.05 -0.21
CA ILE A 72 2.71 -3.87 0.32
C ILE A 72 2.62 -5.31 -0.22
N TRP A 73 1.43 -5.88 -0.35
CA TRP A 73 1.24 -7.17 -1.02
C TRP A 73 1.69 -7.12 -2.49
N ALA A 74 1.27 -6.12 -3.26
CA ALA A 74 1.76 -5.94 -4.63
C ALA A 74 3.29 -5.91 -4.69
N TRP A 75 3.93 -5.13 -3.79
CA TRP A 75 5.38 -5.01 -3.74
C TRP A 75 6.08 -6.34 -3.39
N ALA A 76 5.57 -7.06 -2.40
CA ALA A 76 6.13 -8.35 -2.01
C ALA A 76 6.09 -9.37 -3.15
N TRP A 77 4.98 -9.45 -3.89
CA TRP A 77 4.87 -10.34 -5.06
C TRP A 77 5.86 -9.96 -6.17
N MET A 78 6.09 -8.66 -6.41
CA MET A 78 7.10 -8.20 -7.37
C MET A 78 8.51 -8.61 -6.96
N GLU A 79 8.92 -8.34 -5.71
CA GLU A 79 10.25 -8.68 -5.20
C GLU A 79 10.50 -10.20 -5.21
N ILE A 80 9.54 -10.98 -4.70
CA ILE A 80 9.63 -12.45 -4.71
C ILE A 80 9.69 -12.97 -6.13
N GLY A 81 8.86 -12.44 -7.04
CA GLY A 81 8.85 -12.84 -8.44
C GLY A 81 10.19 -12.58 -9.14
N LEU A 82 10.81 -11.43 -8.89
CA LEU A 82 12.13 -11.08 -9.40
C LEU A 82 13.22 -12.00 -8.79
N GLU A 83 13.21 -12.21 -7.48
CA GLU A 83 14.20 -13.04 -6.78
C GLU A 83 14.13 -14.51 -7.25
N LYS A 84 12.93 -15.04 -7.49
CA LYS A 84 12.73 -16.42 -7.95
C LYS A 84 12.82 -16.58 -9.47
N GLY A 85 13.04 -15.50 -10.22
CA GLY A 85 13.13 -15.50 -11.67
C GLY A 85 11.80 -15.76 -12.40
N MET A 86 10.67 -15.64 -11.68
CA MET A 86 9.33 -15.71 -12.25
C MET A 86 8.95 -14.42 -12.98
N LEU A 87 9.53 -13.30 -12.55
CA LEU A 87 9.41 -11.99 -13.20
C LEU A 87 10.78 -11.49 -13.65
N LYS A 88 10.77 -10.62 -14.66
CA LYS A 88 11.94 -9.98 -15.25
C LYS A 88 11.64 -8.51 -15.51
N GLN A 89 12.66 -7.68 -15.37
CA GLN A 89 12.62 -6.23 -15.61
C GLN A 89 13.35 -5.87 -16.91
#